data_AF-A0A1Q9UQY0-F1
#
_entry.id   AF-A0A1Q9UQY0-F1
#
_cell.length_a   1.000
_cell.length_b   1.000
_cell.length_c   1.000
_cell.angle_alpha   90.00
_cell.angle_beta   90.00
_cell.angle_gamma   90.00
#
_symmetry.space_group_name_H-M   'P 1'
#
loop_
_entity.id
_entity.type
_entity.pdbx_description
1 polymer ?
#
loop_
_entity_poly.entity_id
_entity_poly.type
_entity_poly.pdbx_seq_one_letter_code
_entity_poly.pdbx_strand_id
1 'polypeptide(L)'
;MFVTIHALQSLPYSNLNRDREGAPKTCEYGGVVRARVSSQAWKRPIRDAIETELGASTWRTRRLAPKIADRLIAAGWNGDDARRAGRAVLDAAAGAAAKSASKQGGLRPDPDTDESNIMLWVADAALDELVALCDSQREAIAATPLPTPKKSGRKATNPSDSEHEQPDRVTVLDGAAVLPALETRNPVISLLGRFVAELPGSQVDGAVQMAHAISVNATTDEVDFFATVDDYLDDAPAVLRTSATPNTPRAPCTATPRSTSTGSRPTSEPRTRLTSTAHCNWSTCSPARSVASYPPASKT
;
A
#
# COMPACT_ATOMS: atom_id res chain seq x y z
N MET A 1 29.47 0.46 -2.17
CA MET A 1 29.46 1.06 -3.53
C MET A 1 28.08 1.66 -3.76
N PHE A 2 28.00 2.92 -4.20
CA PHE A 2 26.72 3.61 -4.41
C PHE A 2 26.50 3.88 -5.90
N VAL A 3 25.27 3.62 -6.36
CA VAL A 3 24.79 4.03 -7.69
C VAL A 3 23.83 5.20 -7.49
N THR A 4 24.15 6.35 -8.09
CA THR A 4 23.30 7.54 -8.02
C THR A 4 22.60 7.76 -9.35
N ILE A 5 21.28 7.90 -9.31
CA ILE A 5 20.44 8.15 -10.47
C ILE A 5 19.82 9.54 -10.32
N HIS A 6 20.05 10.40 -11.30
CA HIS A 6 19.42 11.72 -11.41
C HIS A 6 18.50 11.73 -12.62
N ALA A 7 17.27 12.21 -12.44
CA ALA A 7 16.31 12.36 -13.52
C ALA A 7 15.69 13.76 -13.52
N LEU A 8 15.59 14.35 -14.70
CA LEU A 8 14.86 15.60 -14.96
C LEU A 8 13.70 15.29 -15.90
N GLN A 9 12.47 15.38 -15.39
CA GLN A 9 11.26 15.05 -16.16
C GLN A 9 10.33 16.26 -16.24
N SER A 10 9.95 16.62 -17.47
CA SER A 10 8.91 17.62 -17.72
C SER A 10 7.54 16.98 -17.62
N LEU A 11 6.64 17.60 -16.87
CA LEU A 11 5.27 17.19 -16.69
C LEU A 11 4.32 18.30 -17.16
N PRO A 12 3.25 17.95 -17.89
CA PRO A 12 2.24 18.92 -18.28
C PRO A 12 1.42 19.37 -17.07
N TYR A 13 0.53 20.35 -17.28
CA TYR A 13 -0.43 20.82 -16.28
C TYR A 13 -1.23 19.66 -15.67
N SER A 14 -0.89 19.32 -14.43
CA SER A 14 -1.42 18.12 -13.76
C SER A 14 -1.33 18.25 -12.24
N ASN A 15 -2.15 17.47 -11.54
CA ASN A 15 -2.06 17.30 -10.09
C ASN A 15 -1.67 15.84 -9.78
N LEU A 16 -0.37 15.54 -9.91
CA LEU A 16 0.18 14.18 -9.74
C LEU A 16 0.09 13.67 -8.30
N ASN A 17 0.16 14.57 -7.33
CA ASN A 17 0.23 14.21 -5.93
C ASN A 17 -0.37 15.32 -5.07
N ARG A 18 -1.51 15.01 -4.46
CA ARG A 18 -2.32 15.93 -3.67
C ARG A 18 -2.24 15.69 -2.17
N ASP A 19 -2.59 16.70 -1.38
CA ASP A 19 -2.84 16.62 0.05
C ASP A 19 -4.29 16.16 0.36
N ARG A 20 -4.72 16.34 1.61
CA ARG A 20 -6.05 15.91 2.07
C ARG A 20 -7.15 16.82 1.53
N GLU A 21 -6.83 18.08 1.29
CA GLU A 21 -7.70 19.15 0.81
C GLU A 21 -7.80 19.16 -0.72
N GLY A 22 -6.94 18.40 -1.40
CA GLY A 22 -6.93 18.23 -2.86
C GLY A 22 -5.91 19.11 -3.59
N ALA A 23 -5.15 19.93 -2.87
CA ALA A 23 -4.11 20.78 -3.45
C ALA A 23 -2.83 19.97 -3.77
N PRO A 24 -2.10 20.34 -4.83
CA PRO A 24 -0.79 19.79 -5.12
C PRO A 24 0.15 19.95 -3.92
N LYS A 25 0.94 18.93 -3.63
CA LYS A 25 1.97 19.05 -2.60
C LYS A 25 3.05 20.03 -3.04
N THR A 26 3.41 20.95 -2.14
CA THR A 26 4.49 21.91 -2.35
C THR A 26 5.59 21.75 -1.30
N CYS A 27 6.71 22.44 -1.52
CA CYS A 27 7.74 22.70 -0.51
C CYS A 27 8.47 24.01 -0.80
N GLU A 28 9.02 24.64 0.22
CA GLU A 28 9.93 25.77 0.08
C GLU A 28 11.37 25.25 -0.12
N TYR A 29 12.05 25.73 -1.18
CA TYR A 29 13.46 25.43 -1.39
C TYR A 29 14.14 26.55 -2.17
N GLY A 30 15.18 27.13 -1.57
CA GLY A 30 15.87 28.30 -2.11
C GLY A 30 15.01 29.57 -2.06
N GLY A 31 14.19 29.74 -1.01
CA GLY A 31 13.35 30.92 -0.79
C GLY A 31 12.13 31.05 -1.71
N VAL A 32 11.82 30.00 -2.49
CA VAL A 32 10.65 29.96 -3.37
C VAL A 32 9.87 28.68 -3.19
N VAL A 33 8.55 28.76 -3.39
CA VAL A 33 7.65 27.61 -3.38
C VAL A 33 7.81 26.80 -4.67
N ARG A 34 7.89 25.48 -4.52
CA ARG A 34 8.09 24.52 -5.60
C ARG A 34 7.06 23.41 -5.52
N ALA A 35 6.65 22.91 -6.68
CA ALA A 35 5.86 21.69 -6.73
C ALA A 35 6.70 20.52 -6.20
N ARG A 36 6.07 19.64 -5.42
CA ARG A 36 6.70 18.48 -4.81
C ARG A 36 5.88 17.22 -5.08
N VAL A 37 6.52 16.19 -5.62
CA VAL A 37 5.97 14.84 -5.64
C VAL A 37 6.68 14.01 -4.59
N SER A 38 5.90 13.49 -3.65
CA SER A 38 6.44 12.72 -2.55
C SER A 38 7.10 11.41 -3.00
N SER A 39 8.19 11.04 -2.34
CA SER A 39 8.97 9.85 -2.71
C SER A 39 8.09 8.59 -2.69
N GLN A 40 7.18 8.45 -1.73
CA GLN A 40 6.24 7.33 -1.67
C GLN A 40 5.28 7.26 -2.86
N ALA A 41 4.91 8.40 -3.45
CA ALA A 41 4.05 8.42 -4.63
C ALA A 41 4.76 7.89 -5.88
N TRP A 42 6.09 8.03 -5.95
CA TRP A 42 6.93 7.41 -6.98
C TRP A 42 7.32 5.97 -6.65
N LYS A 43 7.59 5.66 -5.38
CA LYS A 43 7.96 4.29 -4.95
C LYS A 43 6.90 3.26 -5.30
N ARG A 44 5.60 3.62 -5.27
CA ARG A 44 4.52 2.68 -5.62
C ARG A 44 4.55 2.26 -7.10
N PRO A 45 4.42 3.16 -8.10
CA PRO A 45 4.48 2.76 -9.50
C PRO A 45 5.83 2.14 -9.88
N ILE A 46 6.94 2.59 -9.27
CA ILE A 46 8.26 1.98 -9.48
C ILE A 46 8.28 0.54 -8.94
N ARG A 47 7.71 0.31 -7.75
CA ARG A 47 7.57 -1.04 -7.21
C ARG A 47 6.75 -1.92 -8.16
N ASP A 48 5.58 -1.44 -8.60
CA ASP A 48 4.69 -2.22 -9.46
C ASP A 48 5.39 -2.56 -10.81
N ALA A 49 6.21 -1.64 -11.34
CA ALA A 49 7.04 -1.88 -12.52
C ALA A 49 8.13 -2.94 -12.28
N ILE A 50 8.89 -2.85 -11.16
CA ILE A 50 9.93 -3.82 -10.81
C ILE A 50 9.33 -5.21 -10.55
N GLU A 51 8.17 -5.27 -9.87
CA GLU A 51 7.45 -6.53 -9.64
C GLU A 51 7.09 -7.21 -10.95
N THR A 52 6.61 -6.43 -11.93
CA THR A 52 6.26 -6.91 -13.28
C THR A 52 7.51 -7.39 -14.04
N GLU A 53 8.57 -6.59 -14.04
CA GLU A 53 9.80 -6.89 -14.78
C GLU A 53 10.55 -8.11 -14.23
N LEU A 54 10.56 -8.30 -12.91
CA LEU A 54 11.26 -9.40 -12.25
C LEU A 54 10.38 -10.63 -12.00
N GLY A 55 9.06 -10.56 -12.28
CA GLY A 55 8.12 -11.61 -11.89
C GLY A 55 8.09 -11.88 -10.38
N ALA A 56 8.33 -10.83 -9.59
CA ALA A 56 8.53 -10.92 -8.14
C ALA A 56 7.47 -10.12 -7.39
N SER A 57 6.21 -10.55 -7.51
CA SER A 57 5.06 -9.88 -6.91
C SER A 57 5.13 -9.82 -5.37
N THR A 58 4.61 -8.73 -4.80
CA THR A 58 4.47 -8.58 -3.35
C THR A 58 3.11 -8.03 -2.96
N TRP A 59 2.70 -8.29 -1.72
CA TRP A 59 1.43 -7.83 -1.17
C TRP A 59 1.66 -6.98 0.07
N ARG A 60 1.26 -5.71 0.01
CA ARG A 60 1.08 -4.84 1.18
C ARG A 60 -0.38 -4.87 1.58
N THR A 61 -0.73 -5.60 2.63
CA THR A 61 -2.13 -5.88 2.95
C THR A 61 -2.37 -6.07 4.45
N ARG A 62 -3.56 -5.67 4.89
CA ARG A 62 -4.13 -6.11 6.18
C ARG A 62 -4.95 -7.40 6.02
N ARG A 63 -5.26 -7.79 4.78
CA ARG A 63 -6.13 -8.91 4.44
C ARG A 63 -5.34 -10.19 4.15
N LEU A 64 -4.30 -10.47 4.93
CA LEU A 64 -3.45 -11.65 4.70
C LEU A 64 -4.24 -12.96 4.91
N ALA A 65 -4.96 -13.08 6.02
CA ALA A 65 -5.78 -14.27 6.30
C ALA A 65 -6.87 -14.51 5.24
N PRO A 66 -7.69 -13.50 4.84
CA PRO A 66 -8.60 -13.66 3.72
C PRO A 66 -7.91 -14.10 2.42
N LYS A 67 -6.73 -13.56 2.10
CA LYS A 67 -5.99 -13.94 0.90
C LYS A 67 -5.49 -15.39 0.92
N ILE A 68 -5.10 -15.89 2.08
CA ILE A 68 -4.74 -17.31 2.26
C ILE A 68 -5.99 -18.18 2.09
N ALA A 69 -7.12 -17.77 2.70
CA ALA A 69 -8.38 -18.47 2.58
C ALA A 69 -8.84 -18.57 1.11
N ASP A 70 -8.77 -17.47 0.34
CA ASP A 70 -9.09 -17.45 -1.09
C ASP A 70 -8.27 -18.51 -1.88
N ARG A 71 -6.96 -18.63 -1.58
CA ARG A 71 -6.09 -19.63 -2.24
C ARG A 71 -6.43 -21.06 -1.82
N LEU A 72 -6.73 -21.29 -0.55
CA LEU A 72 -7.13 -22.60 -0.05
C LEU A 72 -8.46 -23.05 -0.66
N ILE A 73 -9.44 -22.14 -0.79
CA ILE A 73 -10.71 -22.41 -1.47
C ILE A 73 -10.46 -22.80 -2.94
N ALA A 74 -9.58 -22.07 -3.63
CA ALA A 74 -9.18 -22.42 -4.99
C ALA A 74 -8.48 -23.81 -5.07
N ALA A 75 -7.81 -24.22 -4.00
CA ALA A 75 -7.22 -25.56 -3.85
C ALA A 75 -8.22 -26.65 -3.38
N GLY A 76 -9.52 -26.33 -3.26
CA GLY A 76 -10.56 -27.30 -2.92
C GLY A 76 -10.86 -27.43 -1.42
N TRP A 77 -10.46 -26.45 -0.61
CA TRP A 77 -10.89 -26.37 0.79
C TRP A 77 -12.32 -25.86 0.91
N ASN A 78 -13.02 -26.30 1.96
CA ASN A 78 -14.28 -25.69 2.36
C ASN A 78 -14.04 -24.27 2.87
N GLY A 79 -14.99 -23.35 2.64
CA GLY A 79 -14.86 -21.93 3.00
C GLY A 79 -14.58 -21.71 4.49
N ASP A 80 -15.24 -22.47 5.36
CA ASP A 80 -15.05 -22.38 6.82
C ASP A 80 -13.67 -22.88 7.26
N ASP A 81 -13.18 -23.97 6.66
CA ASP A 81 -11.83 -24.49 6.93
C ASP A 81 -10.75 -23.53 6.44
N ALA A 82 -10.94 -22.96 5.25
CA ALA A 82 -10.03 -21.99 4.67
C ALA A 82 -9.95 -20.71 5.51
N ARG A 83 -11.10 -20.23 6.01
CA ARG A 83 -11.15 -19.10 6.94
C ARG A 83 -10.40 -19.41 8.24
N ARG A 84 -10.61 -20.59 8.83
CA ARG A 84 -9.88 -21.05 10.01
C ARG A 84 -8.38 -21.09 9.77
N ALA A 85 -7.94 -21.62 8.63
CA ALA A 85 -6.53 -21.68 8.26
C ALA A 85 -5.89 -20.29 8.18
N GLY A 86 -6.51 -19.36 7.48
CA GLY A 86 -6.04 -17.98 7.39
C GLY A 86 -5.92 -17.32 8.77
N ARG A 87 -6.93 -17.50 9.64
CA ARG A 87 -6.92 -17.01 11.01
C ARG A 87 -5.80 -17.65 11.85
N ALA A 88 -5.63 -18.97 11.77
CA ALA A 88 -4.59 -19.70 12.49
C ALA A 88 -3.18 -19.23 12.11
N VAL A 89 -2.94 -18.86 10.85
CA VAL A 89 -1.66 -18.26 10.42
C VAL A 89 -1.40 -16.94 11.13
N LEU A 90 -2.39 -16.04 11.20
CA LEU A 90 -2.24 -14.76 11.89
C LEU A 90 -2.07 -14.94 13.41
N ASP A 91 -2.82 -15.86 14.02
CA ASP A 91 -2.73 -16.14 15.45
C ASP A 91 -1.38 -16.78 15.83
N ALA A 92 -0.85 -17.68 15.01
CA ALA A 92 0.48 -18.27 15.16
C ALA A 92 1.59 -17.22 15.01
N ALA A 93 1.52 -16.38 13.97
CA ALA A 93 2.46 -15.28 13.77
C ALA A 93 2.42 -14.29 14.95
N ALA A 94 1.22 -13.97 15.42
CA ALA A 94 1.02 -13.11 16.58
C ALA A 94 1.58 -13.74 17.87
N GLY A 95 1.41 -15.05 18.05
CA GLY A 95 1.90 -15.79 19.21
C GLY A 95 3.42 -15.80 19.26
N ALA A 96 4.06 -15.95 18.10
CA ALA A 96 5.50 -15.84 17.96
C ALA A 96 6.00 -14.41 18.21
N ALA A 97 5.31 -13.40 17.64
CA ALA A 97 5.59 -11.97 17.83
C ALA A 97 5.50 -11.52 19.31
N ALA A 98 4.53 -12.06 20.06
CA ALA A 98 4.32 -11.71 21.47
C ALA A 98 5.48 -12.16 22.39
N LYS A 99 6.30 -13.12 21.94
CA LYS A 99 7.54 -13.50 22.65
C LYS A 99 8.67 -12.49 22.43
N SER A 100 8.57 -11.63 21.41
CA SER A 100 9.62 -10.68 21.01
C SER A 100 9.28 -9.19 21.18
N ALA A 101 8.02 -8.81 21.43
CA ALA A 101 7.57 -7.40 21.43
C ALA A 101 6.96 -6.93 22.76
N SER A 102 7.08 -5.63 23.05
CA SER A 102 6.53 -4.95 24.24
C SER A 102 5.00 -5.10 24.36
N LYS A 103 4.47 -5.18 25.59
CA LYS A 103 3.07 -5.49 25.97
C LYS A 103 1.94 -4.66 25.31
N GLN A 104 2.24 -3.60 24.54
CA GLN A 104 1.25 -2.77 23.85
C GLN A 104 1.45 -2.86 22.32
N GLY A 105 0.41 -3.28 21.59
CA GLY A 105 0.36 -3.17 20.12
C GLY A 105 0.72 -4.42 19.31
N GLY A 106 0.58 -5.64 19.83
CA GLY A 106 0.90 -6.86 19.07
C GLY A 106 0.03 -7.08 17.81
N LEU A 107 0.52 -7.93 16.89
CA LEU A 107 -0.23 -8.41 15.73
C LEU A 107 -1.51 -9.09 16.22
N ARG A 108 -2.67 -8.62 15.77
CA ARG A 108 -3.97 -9.16 16.15
C ARG A 108 -4.90 -9.18 14.95
N PRO A 109 -5.54 -10.33 14.67
CA PRO A 109 -6.59 -10.40 13.68
C PRO A 109 -7.93 -9.89 14.24
N ASP A 110 -8.60 -9.07 13.47
CA ASP A 110 -9.93 -8.51 13.73
C ASP A 110 -10.96 -9.65 13.87
N PRO A 111 -11.87 -9.60 14.85
CA PRO A 111 -12.78 -10.71 15.13
C PRO A 111 -13.82 -10.97 14.03
N ASP A 112 -14.19 -9.94 13.26
CA ASP A 112 -15.27 -10.04 12.27
C ASP A 112 -14.72 -10.24 10.86
N THR A 113 -13.60 -9.57 10.54
CA THR A 113 -13.03 -9.54 9.19
C THR A 113 -11.80 -10.42 9.01
N ASP A 114 -11.22 -10.92 10.11
CA ASP A 114 -9.91 -11.59 10.15
C ASP A 114 -8.76 -10.78 9.54
N GLU A 115 -8.93 -9.46 9.40
CA GLU A 115 -7.86 -8.57 8.96
C GLU A 115 -6.87 -8.31 10.08
N SER A 116 -5.58 -8.25 9.76
CA SER A 116 -4.58 -7.80 10.72
C SER A 116 -4.77 -6.31 11.03
N ASN A 117 -4.64 -5.96 12.30
CA ASN A 117 -4.58 -4.58 12.77
C ASN A 117 -3.42 -3.78 12.14
N ILE A 118 -2.33 -4.46 11.79
CA ILE A 118 -1.16 -3.89 11.13
C ILE A 118 -1.11 -4.28 9.66
N MET A 119 -0.49 -3.43 8.82
CA MET A 119 -0.25 -3.75 7.42
C MET A 119 1.00 -4.62 7.29
N LEU A 120 0.83 -5.83 6.78
CA LEU A 120 1.93 -6.73 6.49
C LEU A 120 2.41 -6.50 5.05
N TRP A 121 3.71 -6.65 4.83
CA TRP A 121 4.30 -6.67 3.50
C TRP A 121 4.99 -8.00 3.24
N VAL A 122 4.37 -8.85 2.43
CA VAL A 122 4.81 -10.23 2.17
C VAL A 122 5.11 -10.44 0.69
N ALA A 123 6.05 -11.33 0.39
CA ALA A 123 6.28 -11.81 -0.98
C ALA A 123 5.13 -12.73 -1.42
N ASP A 124 4.84 -12.81 -2.72
CA ASP A 124 3.80 -13.72 -3.22
C ASP A 124 4.09 -15.19 -2.89
N ALA A 125 5.35 -15.61 -3.04
CA ALA A 125 5.82 -16.96 -2.69
C ALA A 125 5.60 -17.31 -1.20
N ALA A 126 5.62 -16.31 -0.31
CA ALA A 126 5.30 -16.53 1.10
C ALA A 126 3.85 -17.01 1.28
N LEU A 127 2.91 -16.54 0.46
CA LEU A 127 1.54 -17.04 0.54
C LEU A 127 1.46 -18.51 0.11
N ASP A 128 2.24 -18.92 -0.90
CA ASP A 128 2.27 -20.32 -1.34
C ASP A 128 2.86 -21.24 -0.27
N GLU A 129 3.93 -20.81 0.39
CA GLU A 129 4.51 -21.53 1.54
C GLU A 129 3.51 -21.67 2.69
N LEU A 130 2.77 -20.60 3.01
CA LEU A 130 1.75 -20.61 4.05
C LEU A 130 0.55 -21.51 3.67
N VAL A 131 0.13 -21.49 2.40
CA VAL A 131 -0.93 -22.37 1.89
C VAL A 131 -0.50 -23.83 1.97
N ALA A 132 0.73 -24.16 1.58
CA ALA A 132 1.29 -25.51 1.69
C ALA A 132 1.39 -25.97 3.15
N LEU A 133 1.77 -25.07 4.07
CA LEU A 133 1.78 -25.36 5.50
C LEU A 133 0.37 -25.70 6.02
N CYS A 134 -0.63 -24.89 5.64
CA CYS A 134 -2.03 -25.16 5.98
C CYS A 134 -2.51 -26.50 5.41
N ASP A 135 -2.13 -26.85 4.18
CA ASP A 135 -2.47 -28.13 3.55
C ASP A 135 -1.90 -29.33 4.31
N SER A 136 -0.66 -29.23 4.78
CA SER A 136 -0.02 -30.29 5.59
C SER A 136 -0.68 -30.51 6.95
N GLN A 137 -1.42 -29.53 7.48
CA GLN A 137 -2.07 -29.57 8.79
C GLN A 137 -3.60 -29.45 8.71
N ARG A 138 -4.17 -29.82 7.56
CA ARG A 138 -5.60 -29.65 7.25
C ARG A 138 -6.54 -30.23 8.32
N GLU A 139 -6.28 -31.44 8.78
CA GLU A 139 -7.12 -32.11 9.78
C GLU A 139 -7.10 -31.39 11.14
N ALA A 140 -5.92 -30.92 11.55
CA ALA A 140 -5.76 -30.18 12.81
C ALA A 140 -6.48 -28.82 12.76
N ILE A 141 -6.45 -28.15 11.61
CA ILE A 141 -7.16 -26.88 11.38
C ILE A 141 -8.68 -27.11 11.40
N ALA A 142 -9.17 -28.17 10.76
CA ALA A 142 -10.60 -28.50 10.71
C ALA A 142 -11.17 -28.85 12.10
N ALA A 143 -10.36 -29.43 12.99
CA ALA A 143 -10.74 -29.77 14.36
C ALA A 143 -10.93 -28.54 15.27
N THR A 144 -10.54 -27.34 14.81
CA THR A 144 -10.61 -26.12 15.62
C THR A 144 -11.99 -25.47 15.54
N PRO A 145 -12.51 -24.92 16.66
CA PRO A 145 -13.70 -24.07 16.63
C PRO A 145 -13.56 -22.91 15.65
N LEU A 146 -14.63 -22.61 14.91
CA LEU A 146 -14.69 -21.40 14.10
C LEU A 146 -14.60 -20.17 15.02
N PRO A 147 -13.83 -19.14 14.64
CA PRO A 147 -13.88 -17.85 15.33
C PRO A 147 -15.30 -17.32 15.20
N THR A 148 -16.01 -17.22 16.33
CA THR A 148 -17.37 -16.67 16.36
C THR A 148 -17.26 -15.14 16.37
N PRO A 149 -17.93 -14.43 15.44
CA PRO A 149 -17.97 -12.97 15.48
C PRO A 149 -18.65 -12.54 16.79
N LYS A 150 -18.06 -11.56 17.49
CA LYS A 150 -18.68 -11.02 18.71
C LYS A 150 -20.00 -10.37 18.31
N LYS A 151 -21.15 -10.89 18.77
CA LYS A 151 -22.45 -10.21 18.61
C LYS A 151 -22.31 -8.79 19.17
N SER A 152 -22.43 -7.79 18.29
CA SER A 152 -22.46 -6.37 18.60
C SER A 152 -23.69 -6.05 19.46
N GLY A 153 -23.59 -6.30 20.77
CA GLY A 153 -24.77 -6.20 21.64
C GLY A 153 -24.50 -6.03 23.14
N ARG A 154 -23.24 -6.04 23.59
CA ARG A 154 -22.93 -5.66 24.99
C ARG A 154 -22.18 -4.34 25.01
N LYS A 155 -22.95 -3.26 25.18
CA LYS A 155 -22.43 -1.93 25.53
C LYS A 155 -21.59 -2.10 26.79
N ALA A 156 -20.26 -1.93 26.67
CA ALA A 156 -19.37 -1.93 27.82
C ALA A 156 -19.82 -0.82 28.78
N THR A 157 -20.23 -1.20 29.98
CA THR A 157 -20.75 -0.26 30.99
C THR A 157 -19.65 0.46 31.76
N ASN A 158 -18.36 0.12 31.55
CA ASN A 158 -17.23 0.84 32.13
C ASN A 158 -16.05 0.96 31.12
N PRO A 159 -15.29 2.08 31.12
CA PRO A 159 -14.13 2.27 30.24
C PRO A 159 -12.86 1.51 30.66
N SER A 160 -12.88 0.81 31.81
CA SER A 160 -11.72 0.09 32.36
C SER A 160 -11.74 -1.43 32.09
N ASP A 161 -12.83 -1.97 31.55
CA ASP A 161 -13.01 -3.42 31.37
C ASP A 161 -12.69 -3.90 29.94
N SER A 162 -12.18 -3.03 29.06
CA SER A 162 -11.75 -3.39 27.70
C SER A 162 -10.27 -3.78 27.62
N GLU A 163 -9.57 -3.83 28.76
CA GLU A 163 -8.19 -4.26 28.84
C GLU A 163 -8.14 -5.73 29.27
N HIS A 164 -7.61 -6.59 28.39
CA HIS A 164 -7.20 -8.00 28.63
C HIS A 164 -8.13 -9.16 28.24
N GLU A 165 -9.14 -8.98 27.38
CA GLU A 165 -9.70 -10.16 26.70
C GLU A 165 -8.96 -10.38 25.36
N GLN A 166 -7.83 -11.09 25.40
CA GLN A 166 -7.24 -11.64 24.17
C GLN A 166 -8.25 -12.63 23.60
N PRO A 167 -8.68 -12.49 22.33
CA PRO A 167 -9.53 -13.52 21.73
C PRO A 167 -8.78 -14.85 21.78
N ASP A 168 -9.50 -15.94 22.04
CA ASP A 168 -8.95 -17.30 22.08
C ASP A 168 -8.01 -17.52 20.89
N ARG A 169 -6.70 -17.56 21.18
CA ARG A 169 -5.69 -17.75 20.14
C ARG A 169 -5.72 -19.20 19.74
N VAL A 170 -6.15 -19.45 18.52
CA VAL A 170 -6.06 -20.77 17.91
C VAL A 170 -4.59 -21.05 17.63
N THR A 171 -3.96 -21.87 18.47
CA THR A 171 -2.53 -22.26 18.35
C THR A 171 -2.40 -23.63 17.70
N VAL A 172 -2.99 -23.80 16.52
CA VAL A 172 -2.89 -25.04 15.73
C VAL A 172 -1.56 -25.10 14.99
N LEU A 173 -1.18 -23.98 14.37
CA LEU A 173 0.07 -23.85 13.65
C LEU A 173 1.18 -23.40 14.61
N ASP A 174 2.38 -23.97 14.45
CA ASP A 174 3.55 -23.49 15.18
C ASP A 174 4.02 -22.15 14.57
N GLY A 175 4.20 -21.16 15.43
CA GLY A 175 4.77 -19.87 15.04
C GLY A 175 6.17 -20.01 14.42
N ALA A 176 6.96 -21.00 14.85
CA ALA A 176 8.28 -21.27 14.27
C ALA A 176 8.22 -21.75 12.80
N ALA A 177 7.10 -22.35 12.37
CA ALA A 177 6.87 -22.75 10.99
C ALA A 177 6.32 -21.59 10.13
N VAL A 178 5.56 -20.68 10.73
CA VAL A 178 4.93 -19.54 10.03
C VAL A 178 5.91 -18.37 9.82
N LEU A 179 6.76 -18.08 10.81
CA LEU A 179 7.67 -16.95 10.77
C LEU A 179 8.60 -16.94 9.55
N PRO A 180 9.28 -18.06 9.18
CA PRO A 180 10.17 -18.07 8.03
C PRO A 180 9.49 -17.62 6.74
N ALA A 181 8.25 -18.05 6.50
CA ALA A 181 7.48 -17.65 5.32
C ALA A 181 7.17 -16.14 5.33
N LEU A 182 6.79 -15.58 6.49
CA LEU A 182 6.58 -14.13 6.61
C LEU A 182 7.88 -13.34 6.48
N GLU A 183 9.01 -13.93 6.86
CA GLU A 183 10.34 -13.35 6.73
C GLU A 183 10.91 -13.44 5.31
N THR A 184 10.33 -14.29 4.44
CA THR A 184 10.72 -14.46 3.03
C THR A 184 10.88 -13.11 2.35
N ARG A 185 12.04 -12.97 1.70
CA ARG A 185 12.46 -11.76 0.99
C ARG A 185 12.35 -12.01 -0.51
N ASN A 186 12.06 -10.95 -1.24
CA ASN A 186 12.22 -10.92 -2.68
C ASN A 186 13.05 -9.69 -3.08
N PRO A 187 13.47 -9.57 -4.36
CA PRO A 187 14.27 -8.43 -4.82
C PRO A 187 13.61 -7.08 -4.51
N VAL A 188 12.29 -6.99 -4.60
CA VAL A 188 11.51 -5.77 -4.36
C VAL A 188 11.56 -5.34 -2.89
N ILE A 189 11.37 -6.28 -1.95
CA ILE A 189 11.49 -6.07 -0.51
C ILE A 189 12.92 -5.67 -0.14
N SER A 190 13.93 -6.33 -0.72
CA SER A 190 15.34 -5.97 -0.48
C SER A 190 15.69 -4.57 -1.00
N LEU A 191 15.11 -4.14 -2.12
CA LEU A 191 15.35 -2.80 -2.68
C LEU A 191 14.69 -1.70 -1.84
N LEU A 192 13.45 -1.90 -1.43
CA LEU A 192 12.63 -0.84 -0.83
C LEU A 192 12.56 -0.89 0.70
N GLY A 193 12.98 -2.01 1.31
CA GLY A 193 12.95 -2.27 2.74
C GLY A 193 11.57 -2.69 3.24
N ARG A 194 11.52 -3.36 4.38
CA ARG A 194 10.29 -3.76 5.06
C ARG A 194 10.40 -3.44 6.55
N PHE A 195 9.39 -2.78 7.07
CA PHE A 195 9.26 -2.51 8.49
C PHE A 195 7.95 -3.09 9.02
N VAL A 196 8.06 -3.97 10.01
CA VAL A 196 6.95 -4.52 10.79
C VAL A 196 7.43 -4.50 12.24
N ALA A 197 6.73 -3.79 13.12
CA ALA A 197 7.19 -3.56 14.49
C ALA A 197 7.05 -4.84 15.33
N GLU A 198 6.04 -5.64 15.03
CA GLU A 198 5.62 -6.82 15.76
C GLU A 198 6.44 -8.05 15.36
N LEU A 199 7.07 -8.02 14.19
CA LEU A 199 7.89 -9.11 13.64
C LEU A 199 9.31 -8.59 13.37
N PRO A 200 10.15 -8.41 14.41
CA PRO A 200 11.47 -7.79 14.26
C PRO A 200 12.39 -8.60 13.32
N GLY A 201 12.29 -9.93 13.31
CA GLY A 201 13.05 -10.80 12.39
C GLY A 201 12.71 -10.58 10.90
N SER A 202 11.51 -10.05 10.62
CA SER A 202 11.08 -9.71 9.26
C SER A 202 11.61 -8.37 8.76
N GLN A 203 12.25 -7.55 9.60
CA GLN A 203 12.73 -6.23 9.20
C GLN A 203 13.84 -6.34 8.14
N VAL A 204 13.74 -5.51 7.12
CA VAL A 204 14.69 -5.44 6.02
C VAL A 204 15.02 -3.97 5.76
N ASP A 205 16.29 -3.61 5.85
CA ASP A 205 16.75 -2.30 5.45
C ASP A 205 16.72 -2.17 3.92
N GLY A 206 16.09 -1.09 3.44
CA GLY A 206 15.99 -0.84 2.00
C GLY A 206 17.33 -0.39 1.42
N ALA A 207 17.74 -1.01 0.32
CA ALA A 207 18.95 -0.61 -0.41
C ALA A 207 18.80 0.72 -1.16
N VAL A 208 17.57 1.16 -1.45
CA VAL A 208 17.28 2.37 -2.24
C VAL A 208 16.78 3.52 -1.37
N GLN A 209 17.57 4.59 -1.35
CA GLN A 209 17.16 5.90 -0.85
C GLN A 209 16.59 6.72 -2.01
N MET A 210 15.35 7.16 -1.88
CA MET A 210 14.65 7.96 -2.90
C MET A 210 14.25 9.31 -2.32
N ALA A 211 14.74 10.38 -2.93
CA ALA A 211 14.37 11.74 -2.57
C ALA A 211 12.95 12.08 -3.03
N HIS A 212 12.37 13.12 -2.43
CA HIS A 212 11.21 13.79 -3.01
C HIS A 212 11.60 14.43 -4.34
N ALA A 213 10.70 14.37 -5.33
CA ALA A 213 10.91 15.11 -6.56
C ALA A 213 10.42 16.54 -6.37
N ILE A 214 11.24 17.53 -6.69
CA ILE A 214 10.89 18.97 -6.57
C ILE A 214 11.05 19.67 -7.91
N SER A 215 10.25 20.72 -8.17
CA SER A 215 10.39 21.50 -9.40
C SER A 215 11.69 22.30 -9.43
N VAL A 216 12.30 22.44 -10.61
CA VAL A 216 13.53 23.25 -10.79
C VAL A 216 13.27 24.75 -10.78
N ASN A 217 12.02 25.16 -10.99
CA ASN A 217 11.56 26.53 -10.99
C ASN A 217 10.49 26.75 -9.91
N ALA A 218 10.23 28.02 -9.57
CA ALA A 218 9.11 28.39 -8.71
C ALA A 218 7.78 28.01 -9.36
N THR A 219 6.83 27.58 -8.55
CA THR A 219 5.52 27.13 -9.02
C THR A 219 4.43 27.85 -8.24
N THR A 220 3.37 28.23 -8.95
CA THR A 220 2.15 28.77 -8.38
C THR A 220 1.03 27.77 -8.64
N ASP A 221 0.18 27.58 -7.64
CA ASP A 221 -1.01 26.74 -7.80
C ASP A 221 -2.09 27.54 -8.52
N GLU A 222 -2.62 26.95 -9.58
CA GLU A 222 -3.72 27.48 -10.38
C GLU A 222 -4.99 26.69 -10.08
N VAL A 223 -6.11 27.38 -9.87
CA VAL A 223 -7.39 26.75 -9.55
C VAL A 223 -8.17 26.49 -10.83
N ASP A 224 -8.44 25.21 -11.11
CA ASP A 224 -9.25 24.75 -12.24
C ASP A 224 -10.72 24.67 -11.82
N PHE A 225 -11.57 25.54 -12.38
CA PHE A 225 -13.02 25.55 -12.13
C PHE A 225 -13.75 24.74 -13.19
N PHE A 226 -14.49 23.72 -12.73
CA PHE A 226 -15.32 22.88 -13.61
C PHE A 226 -16.69 22.62 -12.98
N ALA A 227 -17.67 22.31 -13.82
CA ALA A 227 -19.03 22.01 -13.40
C ALA A 227 -19.53 20.76 -14.14
N THR A 228 -20.37 19.96 -13.49
CA THR A 228 -21.07 18.84 -14.12
C THR A 228 -22.42 19.33 -14.63
N VAL A 229 -22.61 19.32 -15.96
CA VAL A 229 -23.88 19.70 -16.58
C VAL A 229 -24.90 18.58 -16.37
N ASP A 230 -26.14 18.97 -16.05
CA ASP A 230 -27.28 18.05 -16.01
C ASP A 230 -27.93 18.00 -17.40
N ASP A 231 -28.03 16.78 -17.93
CA ASP A 231 -28.55 16.51 -19.28
C ASP A 231 -30.09 16.51 -19.34
N TYR A 232 -30.79 16.36 -18.21
CA TYR A 232 -32.27 16.31 -18.12
C TYR A 232 -32.85 17.56 -17.47
N LEU A 233 -32.46 18.73 -17.96
CA LEU A 233 -33.10 19.98 -17.59
C LEU A 233 -34.24 20.28 -18.57
N ASP A 234 -35.46 20.42 -18.03
CA ASP A 234 -36.72 20.58 -18.79
C ASP A 234 -36.78 21.81 -19.73
N ASP A 235 -35.75 22.67 -19.74
CA ASP A 235 -35.69 23.87 -20.59
C ASP A 235 -34.38 23.98 -21.42
N ALA A 236 -34.55 23.95 -22.75
CA ALA A 236 -33.67 24.42 -23.86
C ALA A 236 -32.38 23.64 -24.30
N PRO A 237 -32.04 23.63 -25.61
CA PRO A 237 -31.00 22.77 -26.21
C PRO A 237 -29.54 23.14 -25.86
N ALA A 238 -28.68 22.12 -25.90
CA ALA A 238 -27.39 21.97 -25.19
C ALA A 238 -26.24 22.95 -25.49
N VAL A 239 -26.35 23.91 -26.42
CA VAL A 239 -25.17 24.62 -26.97
C VAL A 239 -24.88 25.99 -26.31
N LEU A 240 -25.77 26.52 -25.46
CA LEU A 240 -25.68 27.91 -24.94
C LEU A 240 -25.66 28.03 -23.39
N ARG A 241 -25.18 27.02 -22.67
CA ARG A 241 -25.21 27.00 -21.18
C ARG A 241 -23.94 27.52 -20.48
N THR A 242 -23.02 28.20 -21.18
CA THR A 242 -21.83 28.85 -20.57
C THR A 242 -22.00 30.35 -20.35
N SER A 243 -22.96 30.99 -21.00
CA SER A 243 -23.33 32.38 -20.77
C SER A 243 -24.50 32.48 -19.80
N ALA A 244 -24.29 33.16 -18.68
CA ALA A 244 -25.25 33.32 -17.61
C ALA A 244 -26.54 34.03 -18.06
N THR A 245 -27.62 33.29 -18.27
CA THR A 245 -28.98 33.82 -18.16
C THR A 245 -29.44 33.78 -16.69
N PRO A 246 -30.21 34.77 -16.20
CA PRO A 246 -30.42 34.97 -14.76
C PRO A 246 -31.19 33.86 -14.03
N ASN A 247 -31.93 33.01 -14.75
CA ASN A 247 -32.91 32.08 -14.16
C ASN A 247 -32.68 30.59 -14.46
N THR A 248 -31.52 30.20 -14.99
CA THR A 248 -31.21 28.77 -15.17
C THR A 248 -30.55 28.22 -13.90
N PRO A 249 -31.01 27.09 -13.33
CA PRO A 249 -30.35 26.48 -12.17
C PRO A 249 -28.88 26.19 -12.52
N ARG A 250 -27.95 26.78 -11.76
CA ARG A 250 -26.52 26.64 -12.00
C ARG A 250 -26.07 25.26 -11.54
N ALA A 251 -25.33 24.57 -12.41
CA ALA A 251 -24.62 23.36 -12.03
C ALA A 251 -23.69 23.65 -10.83
N PRO A 252 -23.54 22.71 -9.88
CA PRO A 252 -22.58 22.86 -8.80
C PRO A 252 -21.17 22.98 -9.39
N CYS A 253 -20.52 24.13 -9.18
CA CYS A 253 -19.13 24.35 -9.57
C CYS A 253 -18.19 23.78 -8.51
N THR A 254 -17.20 23.02 -8.95
CA THR A 254 -16.11 22.52 -8.11
C THR A 254 -14.78 23.05 -8.62
N ALA A 255 -13.83 23.19 -7.71
CA ALA A 255 -12.52 23.75 -7.97
C ALA A 255 -11.44 22.72 -7.60
N THR A 256 -10.49 22.45 -8.49
CA THR A 256 -9.34 21.59 -8.20
C THR A 256 -8.04 22.34 -8.45
N PRO A 257 -7.14 22.46 -7.47
CA PRO A 257 -5.87 23.11 -7.70
C PRO A 257 -4.94 22.19 -8.51
N ARG A 258 -4.20 22.77 -9.44
CA ARG A 258 -3.18 22.14 -10.27
C ARG A 258 -1.97 23.06 -10.35
N SER A 259 -0.80 22.54 -10.69
CA SER A 259 0.43 23.33 -10.61
C SER A 259 1.22 23.34 -11.91
N THR A 260 1.80 24.50 -12.24
CA THR A 260 2.56 24.74 -13.47
C THR A 260 3.80 25.59 -13.22
N SER A 261 4.84 25.40 -14.03
CA SER A 261 5.95 26.33 -14.12
C SER A 261 5.57 27.54 -14.96
N THR A 262 5.76 28.74 -14.43
CA THR A 262 5.63 29.98 -15.21
C THR A 262 6.78 30.08 -16.21
N GLY A 263 6.50 29.83 -17.49
CA GLY A 263 7.41 30.07 -18.61
C GLY A 263 7.05 31.39 -19.30
N SER A 264 8.01 32.30 -19.45
CA SER A 264 7.81 33.66 -19.97
C SER A 264 7.63 33.76 -21.50
N ARG A 265 7.04 32.76 -22.17
CA ARG A 265 6.81 32.79 -23.63
C ARG A 265 5.38 32.36 -23.98
N PRO A 266 4.61 33.17 -24.74
CA PRO A 266 3.19 32.93 -25.02
C PRO A 266 2.90 31.80 -26.04
N THR A 267 3.89 30.98 -26.43
CA THR A 267 3.72 29.98 -27.51
C THR A 267 4.14 28.55 -27.13
N SER A 268 4.44 28.28 -25.85
CA SER A 268 4.76 26.93 -25.38
C SER A 268 3.89 26.56 -24.19
N GLU A 269 3.22 25.40 -24.24
CA GLU A 269 2.50 24.84 -23.09
C GLU A 269 3.35 24.92 -21.82
N PRO A 270 2.81 25.42 -20.68
CA PRO A 270 3.56 25.47 -19.44
C PRO A 270 3.86 24.05 -18.95
N ARG A 271 5.15 23.74 -18.71
CA ARG A 271 5.64 22.41 -18.34
C ARG A 271 6.52 22.45 -17.11
N THR A 272 6.04 21.91 -15.99
CA THR A 272 6.82 21.79 -14.76
C THR A 272 7.92 20.75 -14.93
N ARG A 273 9.19 21.14 -14.77
CA ARG A 273 10.30 20.20 -14.74
C ARG A 273 10.60 19.78 -13.30
N LEU A 274 10.42 18.50 -12.99
CA LEU A 274 10.79 17.92 -11.70
C LEU A 274 12.17 17.30 -11.77
N THR A 275 12.96 17.50 -10.72
CA THR A 275 14.20 16.77 -10.45
C THR A 275 13.99 15.80 -9.31
N SER A 276 14.50 14.58 -9.46
CA SER A 276 14.62 13.61 -8.36
C SER A 276 15.99 12.95 -8.39
N THR A 277 16.49 12.58 -7.21
CA THR A 277 17.70 11.79 -7.04
C THR A 277 17.37 10.53 -6.26
N ALA A 278 17.88 9.40 -6.74
CA ALA A 278 17.87 8.14 -6.01
C ALA A 278 19.30 7.65 -5.82
N HIS A 279 19.62 7.18 -4.62
CA HIS A 279 20.88 6.52 -4.30
C HIS A 279 20.59 5.06 -3.97
N CYS A 280 21.26 4.14 -4.64
CA CYS A 280 21.20 2.72 -4.37
C CYS A 280 22.53 2.27 -3.76
N ASN A 281 22.48 1.64 -2.58
CA ASN A 281 23.63 1.00 -1.99
C ASN A 281 23.69 -0.47 -2.42
N TRP A 282 24.66 -0.83 -3.26
CA TRP A 282 24.77 -2.18 -3.79
C TRP A 282 25.15 -3.22 -2.73
N SER A 283 25.88 -2.83 -1.67
CA SER A 283 26.37 -3.78 -0.66
C SER A 283 25.27 -4.36 0.24
N THR A 284 24.14 -3.67 0.37
CA THR A 284 22.97 -4.13 1.14
C THR A 284 22.04 -5.05 0.33
N CYS A 285 22.20 -5.11 -0.98
CA CYS A 285 21.42 -6.00 -1.86
C CYS A 285 21.92 -7.46 -1.89
N SER A 286 22.98 -7.80 -1.15
CA SER A 286 23.56 -9.15 -1.19
C SER A 286 22.55 -10.19 -0.64
N PRO A 287 22.17 -11.23 -1.41
CA PRO A 287 21.18 -12.19 -1.00
C PRO A 287 21.78 -13.13 0.05
N ALA A 288 21.71 -12.74 1.31
CA ALA A 288 21.86 -13.68 2.42
C ALA A 288 20.61 -14.60 2.41
N ARG A 289 20.73 -15.74 1.69
CA ARG A 289 19.71 -16.77 1.42
C ARG A 289 18.53 -16.35 0.52
N SER A 290 18.67 -16.59 -0.79
CA SER A 290 17.62 -17.31 -1.53
C SER A 290 18.24 -18.08 -2.70
N VAL A 291 17.88 -19.35 -2.77
CA VAL A 291 18.19 -20.28 -3.86
C VAL A 291 17.09 -20.08 -4.89
N ALA A 292 17.33 -19.28 -5.93
CA ALA A 292 16.56 -19.29 -7.17
C ALA A 292 17.30 -18.50 -8.25
N SER A 293 17.95 -19.23 -9.16
CA SER A 293 18.46 -18.67 -10.41
C SER A 293 17.27 -18.26 -11.27
N TYR A 294 16.98 -16.97 -11.38
CA TYR A 294 16.02 -16.47 -12.36
C TYR A 294 16.62 -16.60 -13.76
N PRO A 295 15.94 -17.23 -14.74
CA PRO A 295 16.44 -17.29 -16.10
C PRO A 295 16.44 -15.89 -16.74
N PRO A 296 17.42 -15.58 -17.60
CA PRO A 296 17.48 -14.28 -18.25
C PRO A 296 16.25 -14.06 -19.14
N ALA A 297 15.65 -12.88 -19.03
CA ALA A 297 14.54 -12.44 -19.87
C ALA A 297 14.90 -12.59 -21.36
N SER A 298 14.15 -13.43 -22.07
CA SER A 298 14.23 -13.56 -23.52
C SER A 298 13.83 -12.24 -24.16
N LYS A 299 14.75 -11.61 -24.90
CA LYS A 299 14.43 -10.51 -25.79
C LYS A 299 13.53 -11.03 -26.91
N THR A 300 12.32 -10.47 -27.02
CA THR A 300 11.51 -10.44 -28.24
C THR A 300 11.03 -9.02 -28.42
#